data_AF-A0A3M2ZDF2-F1
#
_entry.id   AF-A0A3M2ZDF2-F1
#
_cell.length_a   1.000
_cell.length_b   1.000
_cell.length_c   1.000
_cell.angle_alpha   90.00
_cell.angle_beta   90.00
_cell.angle_gamma   90.00
#
_symmetry.space_group_name_H-M   'P 1'
#
loop_
_entity.id
_entity.type
_entity.pdbx_description
1 polymer ?
#
loop_
_entity_poly.entity_id
_entity_poly.type
_entity_poly.pdbx_seq_one_letter_code
_entity_poly.pdbx_strand_id
1 'polypeptide(L)' 'GGAGEQQRFLLEASMTALVAMSQLLGNTRLPWECSFCHEEPRYVEQYWVHLGENTVFGRPLDMMRLPRHCLTQAWPGAS' A
#
# COMPACT_ATOMS: atom_id res chain seq x y z
N GLY A 1 -4.89 -7.26 -23.71
CA GLY A 1 -3.45 -7.26 -24.09
C GLY A 1 -2.63 -7.24 -22.82
N GLY A 2 -1.65 -8.14 -22.69
CA GLY A 2 -0.97 -8.45 -21.41
C GLY A 2 -0.20 -7.30 -20.73
N ALA A 3 -0.07 -6.14 -21.36
CA ALA A 3 0.59 -4.98 -20.75
C ALA A 3 -0.13 -4.46 -19.48
N GLY A 4 -1.47 -4.52 -19.44
CA GLY A 4 -2.25 -4.02 -18.30
C GLY A 4 -2.15 -4.89 -17.04
N GLU A 5 -2.06 -6.21 -17.21
CA GLU A 5 -1.89 -7.15 -16.10
C GLU A 5 -0.49 -7.06 -15.51
N GLN A 6 0.54 -6.96 -16.36
CA GLN A 6 1.92 -6.75 -15.94
C GLN A 6 2.09 -5.43 -15.18
N GLN A 7 1.44 -4.36 -15.67
CA GLN A 7 1.45 -3.05 -15.02
C GLN A 7 0.77 -3.10 -13.65
N ARG A 8 -0.39 -3.76 -13.53
CA ARG A 8 -1.09 -3.95 -12.25
C ARG A 8 -0.22 -4.71 -11.25
N PHE A 9 0.36 -5.83 -11.67
CA PHE A 9 1.23 -6.63 -10.82
C PHE A 9 2.41 -5.81 -10.29
N LEU A 10 3.09 -5.06 -11.16
CA LEU A 10 4.21 -4.21 -10.76
C LEU A 10 3.79 -3.12 -9.78
N LEU A 11 2.60 -2.53 -9.97
CA LEU A 11 2.06 -1.52 -9.08
C LEU A 11 1.76 -2.10 -7.68
N GLU A 12 1.04 -3.22 -7.62
CA GLU A 12 0.71 -3.91 -6.36
C GLU A 12 1.97 -4.34 -5.60
N ALA A 13 2.95 -4.89 -6.32
CA ALA A 13 4.23 -5.27 -5.75
C ALA A 13 5.00 -4.05 -5.20
N SER A 14 4.99 -2.93 -5.93
CA SER A 14 5.66 -1.69 -5.51
C SER A 14 5.00 -1.10 -4.26
N MET A 15 3.66 -1.06 -4.20
CA MET A 15 2.92 -0.59 -3.03
C MET A 15 3.18 -1.50 -1.82
N THR A 16 3.16 -2.81 -2.01
CA THR A 16 3.46 -3.80 -0.96
C THR A 16 4.87 -3.61 -0.41
N ALA A 17 5.85 -3.43 -1.30
CA ALA A 17 7.24 -3.18 -0.90
C ALA A 17 7.35 -1.88 -0.09
N LEU A 18 6.68 -0.80 -0.51
CA LEU A 18 6.67 0.47 0.23
C LEU A 18 6.10 0.31 1.64
N VAL A 19 4.96 -0.37 1.76
CA VAL A 19 4.33 -0.65 3.06
C VAL A 19 5.27 -1.47 3.95
N ALA A 20 5.83 -2.56 3.43
CA ALA A 20 6.75 -3.43 4.18
C ALA A 20 8.01 -2.69 4.63
N MET A 21 8.63 -1.90 3.76
CA MET A 21 9.80 -1.08 4.11
C MET A 21 9.46 -0.07 5.20
N SER A 22 8.31 0.60 5.10
CA SER A 22 7.89 1.59 6.10
C SER A 22 7.67 0.95 7.48
N GLN A 23 7.21 -0.30 7.54
CA GLN A 23 7.07 -1.05 8.79
C GLN A 23 8.42 -1.45 9.36
N LEU A 24 9.33 -1.94 8.51
CA LEU A 24 10.68 -2.32 8.90
C LEU A 24 11.45 -1.15 9.52
N LEU A 25 11.33 0.03 8.90
CA LEU A 25 12.08 1.21 9.28
C LEU A 25 11.40 1.99 10.41
N GLY A 26 10.07 2.01 10.45
CA GLY A 26 9.27 2.66 11.48
C GLY A 26 9.10 1.84 12.76
N ASN A 27 9.46 0.55 12.74
CA ASN A 27 9.17 -0.43 13.79
C ASN A 27 7.71 -0.41 14.29
N THR A 28 6.79 0.02 13.42
CA THR A 28 5.36 0.16 13.69
C THR A 28 4.56 0.01 12.41
N ARG A 29 3.30 -0.45 12.52
CA ARG A 29 2.41 -0.54 11.37
C ARG A 29 1.79 0.83 11.10
N LEU A 30 2.30 1.50 10.06
CA LEU A 30 1.76 2.78 9.62
C LEU A 30 0.36 2.60 9.01
N PRO A 31 -0.57 3.55 9.25
CA PRO A 31 -1.94 3.48 8.76
C PRO A 31 -2.03 3.92 7.29
N TRP A 32 -1.41 3.15 6.40
CA TRP A 32 -1.52 3.37 4.96
C TRP A 32 -2.96 3.13 4.48
N GLU A 33 -3.46 4.05 3.67
CA GLU A 33 -4.70 3.87 2.90
C GLU A 33 -4.31 3.66 1.44
N CYS A 34 -4.57 2.49 0.90
CA CYS A 34 -4.30 2.17 -0.51
C CYS A 34 -5.61 2.17 -1.30
N SER A 35 -5.64 2.80 -2.46
CA SER A 35 -6.75 2.72 -3.39
C SER A 35 -6.30 2.16 -4.73
N PHE A 36 -7.15 1.34 -5.34
CA PHE A 36 -6.92 0.75 -6.64
C PHE A 36 -8.03 1.09 -7.64
N CYS A 37 -7.66 1.24 -8.91
CA CYS A 37 -8.62 1.50 -10.00
C CYS A 37 -9.46 0.29 -10.39
N HIS A 38 -8.90 -0.89 -10.21
CA HIS A 38 -9.57 -2.13 -10.61
C HIS A 38 -10.65 -2.51 -9.61
N GLU A 39 -11.55 -3.39 -10.06
CA GLU A 39 -12.60 -3.95 -9.22
C GLU A 39 -12.02 -4.79 -8.07
N GLU A 40 -12.82 -4.94 -7.03
CA GLU A 40 -12.47 -5.73 -5.85
C GLU A 40 -12.17 -7.19 -6.25
N PRO A 41 -10.95 -7.69 -6.00
CA PRO A 41 -10.59 -9.07 -6.28
C PRO A 41 -11.35 -10.04 -5.38
N ARG A 42 -11.55 -11.27 -5.84
CA ARG A 42 -12.19 -12.35 -5.05
C ARG A 42 -11.42 -12.74 -3.78
N TYR A 43 -10.12 -12.41 -3.73
CA TYR A 43 -9.22 -12.72 -2.62
C TYR A 43 -8.72 -11.43 -1.95
N VAL A 44 -9.67 -10.57 -1.54
CA VAL A 44 -9.38 -9.25 -0.95
C VAL A 44 -8.55 -9.33 0.33
N GLU A 45 -8.66 -10.43 1.07
CA GLU A 45 -7.94 -10.67 2.32
C GLU A 45 -6.42 -10.69 2.11
N GLN A 46 -5.93 -11.14 0.95
CA GLN A 46 -4.50 -11.12 0.64
C GLN A 46 -3.97 -9.68 0.56
N TYR A 47 -4.76 -8.76 0.02
CA TYR A 47 -4.41 -7.34 -0.01
C TYR A 47 -4.38 -6.77 1.41
N TRP A 48 -5.34 -7.12 2.27
CA TRP A 48 -5.36 -6.62 3.65
C TRP A 48 -4.18 -7.12 4.51
N VAL A 49 -3.71 -8.35 4.28
CA VAL A 49 -2.51 -8.88 4.93
C VAL A 49 -1.29 -8.02 4.61
N HIS A 50 -1.10 -7.65 3.34
CA HIS A 50 0.10 -6.94 2.89
C HIS A 50 -0.01 -5.41 2.99
N LEU A 51 -1.14 -4.84 2.60
CA LEU A 51 -1.37 -3.39 2.47
C LEU A 51 -2.17 -2.79 3.62
N GLY A 52 -2.90 -3.62 4.38
CA GLY A 52 -3.77 -3.18 5.46
C GLY A 52 -5.25 -3.12 5.09
N GLU A 53 -6.09 -3.14 6.11
CA GLU A 53 -7.56 -3.21 5.99
C GLU A 53 -8.20 -1.94 5.40
N ASN A 54 -7.47 -0.82 5.38
CA ASN A 54 -7.91 0.42 4.75
C ASN A 54 -7.77 0.41 3.21
N THR A 55 -7.50 -0.75 2.60
CA THR A 55 -7.36 -0.90 1.16
C THR A 55 -8.72 -0.94 0.48
N VAL A 56 -8.93 -0.08 -0.52
CA VAL A 56 -10.21 0.06 -1.23
C VAL A 56 -10.04 -0.09 -2.75
N PHE A 57 -11.07 -0.64 -3.41
CA PHE A 57 -11.08 -0.92 -4.84
C PHE A 57 -12.14 -0.09 -5.58
N GLY A 58 -12.10 -0.09 -6.92
CA GLY A 58 -13.06 0.64 -7.77
C GLY A 58 -12.96 2.17 -7.66
N ARG A 59 -11.78 2.71 -7.34
CA ARG A 59 -11.54 4.16 -7.28
C ARG A 59 -11.10 4.71 -8.64
N PRO A 60 -11.18 6.02 -8.88
CA PRO A 60 -10.74 6.59 -10.18
C PRO A 60 -9.21 6.64 -10.33
N LEU A 61 -8.43 6.35 -9.27
CA LEU A 61 -6.97 6.46 -9.26
C LEU A 61 -6.34 5.44 -8.30
N ASP A 62 -5.20 4.87 -8.72
CA ASP A 62 -4.31 4.11 -7.86
C ASP A 62 -3.48 5.05 -6.99
N MET A 63 -3.59 4.94 -5.68
CA MET A 63 -3.00 5.93 -4.77
C MET A 63 -2.67 5.32 -3.40
N MET A 64 -1.58 5.80 -2.80
CA MET A 64 -1.23 5.54 -1.40
C MET A 64 -1.31 6.83 -0.61
N ARG A 65 -2.00 6.79 0.53
CA ARG A 65 -2.12 7.93 1.45
C ARG A 65 -1.64 7.52 2.82
N LEU A 66 -1.02 8.47 3.50
CA LEU A 66 -0.57 8.33 4.87
C LEU A 66 -0.86 9.63 5.62
N PRO A 67 -1.33 9.58 6.88
CA PRO A 67 -1.48 10.77 7.70
C PRO A 67 -0.17 11.55 7.80
N ARG A 68 -0.24 12.88 7.62
CA ARG A 68 0.94 13.74 7.60
C ARG A 68 1.79 13.66 8.88
N HIS A 69 1.16 13.41 10.04
CA HIS A 69 1.89 13.30 11.31
C HIS A 69 2.87 12.11 11.33
N CYS A 70 2.62 11.07 10.55
CA CYS A 70 3.55 9.94 10.38
C CYS A 70 4.82 10.34 9.61
N LEU A 71 4.75 11.36 8.75
CA LEU A 71 5.91 11.86 7.98
C LEU A 71 6.85 12.71 8.84
N THR A 72 6.35 13.28 9.93
CA THR A 72 7.13 14.13 10.84
C THR A 72 7.80 13.34 11.96
N GLN A 73 7.49 12.04 12.08
CA GLN A 73 8.09 11.18 13.10
C GLN A 73 9.43 10.64 12.57
N ALA A 74 10.50 10.89 13.32
CA ALA A 74 11.80 10.29 13.01
C ALA A 74 11.69 8.77 13.08
N TRP A 75 12.35 8.08 12.15
CA TRP A 75 12.38 6.62 12.15
C TRP A 75 13.19 6.14 13.36
N PRO A 76 12.73 5.12 14.10
CA PRO A 76 13.49 4.57 15.21
C PRO A 76 14.85 4.05 14.71
N GLY A 77 15.94 4.70 15.11
CA GLY A 77 17.30 4.38 14.69
C GLY A 77 17.90 5.30 13.63
N ALA A 78 17.14 6.27 13.11
CA ALA A 78 17.69 7.40 12.36
C ALA A 78 18.22 8.45 13.35
N SER A 79 19.47 8.24 13.82
CA SER A 79 20.24 9.21 14.64
C SER A 79 21.22 9.99 13.77
#